data_AF-A0ABD1FZZ8-F1
#
_entry.id   AF-A0ABD1FZZ8-F1
#
_cell.length_a   1.000
_cell.length_b   1.000
_cell.length_c   1.000
_cell.angle_alpha   90.00
_cell.angle_beta   90.00
_cell.angle_gamma   90.00
#
_symmetry.space_group_name_H-M   'P 1'
#
loop_
_entity.id
_entity.type
_entity.pdbx_description
1 polymer ?
#
loop_
_entity_poly.entity_id
_entity_poly.type
_entity_poly.pdbx_seq_one_letter_code
_entity_poly.pdbx_strand_id
1 'polypeptide(L)'
;MERATVTETWLRKHRQIYLRATQHPFILSIRDGSLHLSSFKRWLGQDYVFVRAFVPFIASILVKAWKEGDDEANIDIILSGIATLNDEVSWFKKEASKWGVALDSIVPQQANLAYCRNRLVLI
;
A
#
# COMPACT_ATOMS: atom_id res chain seq x y z
N MET A 1 -6.30 -2.14 35.15
CA MET A 1 -5.82 -2.73 33.88
C MET A 1 -6.68 -2.17 32.77
N GLU A 2 -6.10 -1.29 31.97
CA GLU A 2 -6.78 -0.67 30.82
C GLU A 2 -7.19 -1.77 29.83
N ARG A 3 -8.45 -1.76 29.38
CA ARG A 3 -8.93 -2.74 28.40
C ARG A 3 -8.23 -2.46 27.07
N ALA A 4 -7.57 -3.48 26.53
CA ALA A 4 -6.97 -3.40 25.20
C ALA A 4 -8.01 -2.97 24.16
N THR A 5 -7.63 -2.07 23.27
CA THR A 5 -8.52 -1.62 22.19
C THR A 5 -8.85 -2.77 21.24
N VAL A 6 -9.88 -2.61 20.41
CA VAL A 6 -10.25 -3.62 19.40
C VAL A 6 -9.07 -3.93 18.47
N THR A 7 -8.39 -2.90 17.97
CA THR A 7 -7.20 -3.03 17.10
C THR A 7 -6.08 -3.77 17.81
N GLU A 8 -5.79 -3.43 19.06
CA GLU A 8 -4.75 -4.09 19.84
C GLU A 8 -5.06 -5.57 20.09
N THR A 9 -6.33 -5.88 20.36
CA THR A 9 -6.80 -7.26 20.54
C THR A 9 -6.59 -8.08 19.25
N TRP A 10 -6.87 -7.50 18.08
CA TRP A 10 -6.65 -8.16 16.79
C TRP A 10 -5.17 -8.31 16.45
N LEU A 11 -4.34 -7.30 16.75
CA LEU A 11 -2.90 -7.39 16.58
C LEU A 11 -2.29 -8.51 17.43
N ARG A 12 -2.74 -8.66 18.68
CA ARG A 12 -2.31 -9.78 19.54
C ARG A 12 -2.77 -11.12 18.98
N LYS A 13 -4.03 -11.22 18.54
CA LYS A 13 -4.59 -12.45 17.97
C LYS A 13 -3.86 -12.91 16.71
N HIS A 14 -3.53 -11.99 15.81
CA HIS A 14 -2.89 -12.27 14.52
C HIS A 14 -1.39 -11.98 14.50
N ARG A 15 -0.75 -11.94 15.68
CA ARG A 15 0.65 -11.51 15.86
C ARG A 15 1.64 -12.23 14.94
N GLN A 16 1.49 -13.53 14.73
CA GLN A 16 2.40 -14.30 13.89
C GLN A 16 2.35 -13.87 12.42
N ILE A 17 1.15 -13.62 11.89
CA ILE A 17 0.98 -13.15 10.52
C ILE A 17 1.48 -11.72 10.39
N TYR A 18 1.19 -10.87 11.40
CA TYR A 18 1.68 -9.50 11.47
C TYR A 18 3.21 -9.43 11.48
N LEU A 19 3.88 -10.27 12.27
CA LEU A 19 5.35 -10.34 12.30
C LEU A 19 5.92 -10.77 10.95
N ARG A 20 5.32 -11.77 10.29
CA ARG A 20 5.77 -12.21 8.96
C ARG A 20 5.58 -11.14 7.88
N ALA A 21 4.53 -10.33 7.99
CA ALA A 21 4.27 -9.23 7.06
C ALA A 21 5.23 -8.05 7.28
N THR A 22 5.56 -7.74 8.54
CA THR A 22 6.40 -6.57 8.91
C THR A 22 7.89 -6.87 8.98
N GLN A 23 8.28 -8.12 9.18
CA GLN A 23 9.68 -8.58 9.24
C GLN A 23 10.02 -9.50 8.06
N HIS A 24 9.41 -9.25 6.90
CA HIS A 24 9.68 -10.03 5.71
C HIS A 24 11.16 -9.91 5.30
N PRO A 25 11.81 -10.98 4.78
CA PRO A 25 13.22 -10.92 4.36
C PRO A 25 13.57 -9.76 3.44
N PHE A 26 12.64 -9.34 2.57
CA PHE A 26 12.80 -8.14 1.75
C PHE A 26 13.05 -6.86 2.57
N ILE A 27 12.28 -6.64 3.65
CA ILE A 27 12.42 -5.47 4.54
C ILE A 27 13.74 -5.54 5.31
N LEU A 28 14.10 -6.74 5.77
CA LEU A 28 15.38 -6.96 6.46
C LEU A 28 16.58 -6.72 5.51
N SER A 29 16.50 -7.17 4.27
CA SER A 29 17.54 -6.91 3.25
C SER A 29 17.69 -5.42 2.91
N ILE A 30 16.61 -4.62 2.98
CA ILE A 30 16.70 -3.15 2.85
C ILE A 30 17.47 -2.56 4.03
N ARG A 31 17.14 -2.98 5.26
CA ARG A 31 17.80 -2.51 6.49
C ARG A 31 19.29 -2.85 6.48
N ASP A 32 19.62 -4.07 6.09
CA ASP A 32 20.99 -4.59 6.13
C ASP A 32 21.82 -4.15 4.89
N GLY A 33 21.21 -3.43 3.94
CA GLY A 33 21.87 -2.97 2.71
C GLY A 33 22.26 -4.08 1.72
N SER A 34 21.81 -5.32 1.97
CA SER A 34 22.12 -6.51 1.17
C SER A 34 21.14 -6.75 0.01
N LEU A 35 20.20 -5.82 -0.21
CA LEU A 35 19.17 -5.96 -1.23
C LEU A 35 19.77 -5.96 -2.64
N HIS A 36 19.57 -7.05 -3.38
CA HIS A 36 19.90 -7.11 -4.80
C HIS A 36 19.07 -6.11 -5.61
N LEU A 37 19.73 -5.40 -6.52
CA LEU A 37 19.08 -4.41 -7.38
C LEU A 37 17.94 -5.00 -8.23
N SER A 38 18.02 -6.28 -8.62
CA SER A 38 16.94 -6.97 -9.33
C SER A 38 15.66 -7.11 -8.49
N SER A 39 15.81 -7.41 -7.19
CA SER A 39 14.70 -7.46 -6.24
C SER A 39 14.09 -6.09 -6.03
N PHE A 40 14.93 -5.04 -5.94
CA PHE A 40 14.45 -3.65 -5.86
C PHE A 40 13.65 -3.25 -7.11
N LYS A 41 14.18 -3.47 -8.32
CA LYS A 41 13.48 -3.15 -9.58
C LYS A 41 12.15 -3.90 -9.70
N ARG A 42 12.11 -5.17 -9.28
CA ARG A 42 10.89 -5.99 -9.27
C ARG A 42 9.86 -5.43 -8.29
N TRP A 43 10.29 -5.06 -7.08
CA TRP A 43 9.42 -4.41 -6.10
C TRP A 43 8.89 -3.08 -6.64
N LEU A 44 9.77 -2.18 -7.10
CA LEU A 44 9.41 -0.87 -7.63
C LEU A 44 8.31 -0.96 -8.71
N GLY A 45 8.44 -1.92 -9.61
CA GLY A 45 7.44 -2.13 -10.65
C GLY A 45 6.11 -2.69 -10.14
N GLN A 46 6.14 -3.73 -9.29
CA GLN A 46 4.90 -4.30 -8.76
C GLN A 46 4.18 -3.31 -7.83
N ASP A 47 4.92 -2.54 -7.04
CA ASP A 47 4.38 -1.55 -6.12
C ASP A 47 3.76 -0.38 -6.86
N TYR A 48 4.33 0.05 -7.99
CA TYR A 48 3.70 1.04 -8.87
C TYR A 48 2.31 0.60 -9.36
N VAL A 49 2.17 -0.66 -9.82
CA VAL A 49 0.86 -1.21 -10.24
C VAL A 49 -0.12 -1.21 -9.08
N PHE A 50 0.36 -1.56 -7.88
CA PHE A 50 -0.45 -1.59 -6.67
C PHE A 50 -0.93 -0.20 -6.26
N VAL A 51 -0.04 0.80 -6.21
CA VAL A 51 -0.39 2.19 -5.85
C VAL A 51 -1.40 2.76 -6.85
N ARG A 52 -1.22 2.49 -8.15
CA ARG A 52 -2.18 2.86 -9.20
C ARG A 52 -3.57 2.25 -8.96
N ALA A 53 -3.64 1.01 -8.51
CA ALA A 53 -4.89 0.36 -8.13
C ALA A 53 -5.43 0.79 -6.75
N PHE A 54 -4.58 1.35 -5.89
CA PHE A 54 -4.96 1.84 -4.57
C PHE A 54 -5.65 3.20 -4.60
N VAL A 55 -5.29 4.09 -5.53
CA VAL A 55 -5.93 5.40 -5.71
C VAL A 55 -7.47 5.30 -5.83
N PRO A 56 -8.05 4.50 -6.75
CA PRO A 56 -9.51 4.40 -6.86
C PRO A 56 -10.17 3.79 -5.62
N PHE A 57 -9.45 2.93 -4.89
CA PHE A 57 -9.94 2.37 -3.64
C PHE A 57 -10.06 3.46 -2.56
N ILE A 58 -9.05 4.29 -2.34
CA ILE A 58 -9.15 5.40 -1.38
C ILE A 58 -10.20 6.43 -1.84
N ALA A 59 -10.32 6.69 -3.14
CA ALA A 59 -11.38 7.55 -3.67
C ALA A 59 -12.78 7.02 -3.33
N SER A 60 -12.99 5.71 -3.38
CA SER A 60 -14.28 5.12 -2.97
C SER A 60 -14.56 5.28 -1.47
N ILE A 61 -13.52 5.17 -0.63
CA ILE A 61 -13.64 5.40 0.81
C ILE A 61 -13.99 6.86 1.08
N LEU A 62 -13.38 7.80 0.34
CA LEU A 62 -13.73 9.22 0.44
C LEU A 62 -15.21 9.47 0.13
N VAL A 63 -15.73 8.88 -0.96
CA VAL A 63 -17.16 8.99 -1.31
C VAL A 63 -18.05 8.40 -0.23
N LYS A 64 -17.65 7.26 0.37
CA LYS A 64 -18.40 6.64 1.46
C LYS A 64 -18.37 7.48 2.73
N ALA A 65 -17.20 7.99 3.12
CA ALA A 65 -17.03 8.89 4.26
C ALA A 65 -17.85 10.18 4.08
N TRP A 66 -17.94 10.72 2.87
CA TRP A 66 -18.79 11.87 2.58
C TRP A 66 -20.29 11.56 2.74
N LYS A 67 -20.75 10.38 2.30
CA LYS A 67 -22.18 10.02 2.31
C LYS A 67 -22.70 9.51 3.65
N GLU A 68 -21.86 8.80 4.39
CA GLU A 68 -22.24 8.05 5.60
C GLU A 68 -21.49 8.53 6.85
N GLY A 69 -20.54 9.47 6.72
CA GLY A 69 -19.73 9.93 7.83
C GLY A 69 -20.38 11.04 8.64
N ASP A 70 -20.26 10.95 9.96
CA ASP A 70 -20.74 11.96 10.91
C ASP A 70 -19.69 13.05 11.22
N ASP A 71 -18.46 12.91 10.70
CA ASP A 71 -17.32 13.78 11.04
C ASP A 71 -16.54 14.22 9.80
N GLU A 72 -16.62 15.52 9.51
CA GLU A 72 -15.93 16.18 8.39
C GLU A 72 -14.40 16.06 8.49
N ALA A 73 -13.83 15.92 9.68
CA ALA A 73 -12.38 15.73 9.84
C ALA A 73 -11.88 14.43 9.18
N ASN A 74 -12.72 13.40 9.09
CA ASN A 74 -12.37 12.17 8.37
C ASN A 74 -12.22 12.41 6.86
N ILE A 75 -13.02 13.31 6.30
CA ILE A 75 -12.98 13.66 4.87
C ILE A 75 -11.64 14.34 4.55
N ASP A 76 -11.22 15.30 5.37
CA ASP A 76 -9.94 16.01 5.21
C ASP A 76 -8.73 15.07 5.34
N ILE A 77 -8.78 14.13 6.29
CA ILE A 77 -7.74 13.11 6.46
C ILE A 77 -7.64 12.22 5.22
N ILE A 78 -8.77 11.74 4.69
CA ILE A 78 -8.75 10.87 3.51
C ILE A 78 -8.31 11.65 2.26
N LEU A 79 -8.79 12.88 2.09
CA LEU A 79 -8.46 13.74 0.96
C LEU A 79 -6.97 14.08 0.92
N SER A 80 -6.36 14.42 2.05
CA SER A 80 -4.91 14.65 2.16
C SER A 80 -4.10 13.39 1.84
N GLY A 81 -4.61 12.21 2.22
CA GLY A 81 -4.05 10.93 1.82
C GLY A 81 -4.03 10.73 0.30
N ILE A 82 -5.12 11.03 -0.40
CA ILE A 82 -5.19 10.95 -1.87
C ILE A 82 -4.20 11.92 -2.53
N ALA A 83 -4.07 13.13 -2.00
CA ALA A 83 -3.10 14.10 -2.53
C ALA A 83 -1.66 13.57 -2.42
N THR A 84 -1.32 12.94 -1.28
CA THR A 84 0.00 12.33 -1.07
C THR A 84 0.25 11.16 -2.02
N LEU A 85 -0.78 10.36 -2.34
CA LEU A 85 -0.66 9.28 -3.34
C LEU A 85 -0.29 9.81 -4.73
N ASN A 86 -0.75 11.01 -5.10
CA ASN A 86 -0.38 11.61 -6.39
C ASN A 86 1.10 12.00 -6.45
N ASP A 87 1.64 12.52 -5.35
CA ASP A 87 3.07 12.81 -5.22
C ASP A 87 3.90 11.52 -5.22
N GLU A 88 3.41 10.46 -4.57
CA GLU A 88 4.02 9.14 -4.56
C GLU A 88 4.08 8.53 -5.97
N VAL A 89 3.00 8.57 -6.74
CA VAL A 89 2.98 8.13 -8.14
C VAL A 89 4.00 8.91 -8.99
N SER A 90 4.15 10.21 -8.74
CA SER A 90 5.14 11.05 -9.41
C SER A 90 6.57 10.67 -9.03
N TRP A 91 6.80 10.32 -7.76
CA TRP A 91 8.07 9.79 -7.28
C TRP A 91 8.41 8.45 -7.96
N PHE A 92 7.46 7.51 -8.06
CA PHE A 92 7.67 6.23 -8.74
C PHE A 92 8.12 6.41 -10.20
N LYS A 93 7.52 7.35 -10.95
CA LYS A 93 7.92 7.64 -12.33
C LYS A 93 9.36 8.16 -12.43
N LYS A 94 9.78 9.02 -11.49
CA LYS A 94 11.16 9.54 -11.42
C LYS A 94 12.15 8.42 -11.10
N GLU A 95 11.85 7.59 -10.10
CA GLU A 95 12.72 6.48 -9.72
C GLU A 95 12.79 5.42 -10.83
N ALA A 96 11.67 5.07 -11.47
CA ALA A 96 11.67 4.15 -12.59
C ALA A 96 12.55 4.64 -13.75
N SER A 97 12.50 5.94 -14.05
CA SER A 97 13.36 6.56 -15.06
C SER A 97 14.85 6.48 -14.67
N LYS A 98 15.17 6.74 -13.40
CA LYS A 98 16.53 6.66 -12.85
C LYS A 98 17.11 5.25 -12.90
N TRP A 99 16.29 4.23 -12.62
CA TRP A 99 16.72 2.84 -12.53
C TRP A 99 16.50 2.04 -13.84
N GLY A 100 15.99 2.68 -14.89
CA GLY A 100 15.72 2.06 -16.19
C GLY A 100 14.63 0.98 -16.13
N VAL A 101 13.60 1.19 -15.31
CA VAL A 101 12.44 0.28 -15.19
C VAL A 101 11.32 0.78 -16.10
N ALA A 102 10.96 0.00 -17.11
CA ALA A 102 9.87 0.33 -18.03
C ALA A 102 8.51 0.04 -17.39
N LEU A 103 7.89 1.07 -16.79
CA LEU A 103 6.65 0.93 -16.02
C LEU A 103 5.48 0.38 -16.85
N ASP A 104 5.41 0.70 -18.14
CA ASP A 104 4.33 0.28 -19.03
C ASP A 104 4.40 -1.21 -19.42
N SER A 105 5.56 -1.84 -19.21
CA SER A 105 5.81 -3.25 -19.57
C SER A 105 5.68 -4.21 -18.38
N ILE A 106 5.31 -3.71 -17.20
CA ILE A 106 5.26 -4.53 -15.99
C ILE A 106 4.05 -5.46 -16.05
N VAL A 107 4.33 -6.76 -16.09
CA VAL A 107 3.30 -7.78 -15.92
C VAL A 107 2.99 -7.94 -14.42
N PRO A 108 1.75 -7.68 -13.97
CA PRO A 108 1.37 -7.85 -12.58
C PRO A 108 1.47 -9.32 -12.18
N GLN A 109 2.07 -9.59 -11.02
CA GLN A 109 2.17 -10.96 -10.50
C GLN A 109 0.86 -11.39 -9.83
N GLN A 110 0.66 -12.70 -9.71
CA GLN A 110 -0.55 -13.27 -9.13
C GLN A 110 -0.88 -12.71 -7.73
N ALA A 111 0.14 -12.49 -6.90
CA ALA A 111 -0.06 -11.87 -5.58
C ALA A 111 -0.59 -10.43 -5.69
N ASN A 112 -0.09 -9.66 -6.65
CA ASN A 112 -0.52 -8.28 -6.89
C ASN A 112 -1.94 -8.23 -7.48
N LEU A 113 -2.23 -9.12 -8.43
CA LEU A 113 -3.57 -9.31 -8.98
C LEU A 113 -4.59 -9.72 -7.91
N ALA A 114 -4.25 -10.67 -7.05
CA ALA A 114 -5.09 -11.10 -5.94
C ALA A 114 -5.37 -9.94 -4.97
N TYR A 115 -4.35 -9.12 -4.67
CA TYR A 115 -4.54 -7.95 -3.82
C TYR A 115 -5.45 -6.92 -4.49
N CYS A 116 -5.18 -6.54 -5.74
CA CYS A 116 -5.99 -5.59 -6.49
C CYS A 116 -7.45 -6.06 -6.63
N ARG A 117 -7.67 -7.37 -6.85
CA ARG A 117 -9.01 -7.96 -6.99
C ARG A 117 -9.78 -8.00 -5.68
N ASN A 118 -9.15 -8.42 -4.58
CA ASN A 118 -9.82 -8.51 -3.28
C ASN A 118 -10.21 -7.12 -2.73
N ARG A 119 -9.55 -6.05 -3.18
CA ARG A 119 -9.87 -4.66 -2.79
C ARG A 119 -11.17 -4.13 -3.39
N LEU A 120 -11.53 -4.54 -4.61
CA LEU A 120 -12.80 -4.14 -5.24
C LEU A 120 -14.03 -4.82 -4.60
N VAL A 121 -13.83 -5.85 -3.77
CA VAL A 121 -14.90 -6.62 -3.11
C VAL A 121 -15.21 -6.08 -1.70
N LEU A 122 -14.40 -5.13 -1.20
CA LEU A 122 -14.54 -4.58 0.15
C LEU A 122 -15.42 -3.32 0.24
N ILE A 123 -15.95 -2.84 -0.90
CA ILE A 123 -16.88 -1.72 -1.00
C ILE A 123 -18.29 -2.28 -1.16
#